data_AF-A0A918JG50-F1
#
_entry.id   AF-A0A918JG50-F1
#
_cell.length_a   1.000
_cell.length_b   1.000
_cell.length_c   1.000
_cell.angle_alpha   90.00
_cell.angle_beta   90.00
_cell.angle_gamma   90.00
#
_symmetry.space_group_name_H-M   'P 1'
#
loop_
_entity.id
_entity.type
_entity.pdbx_description
1 polymer ?
#
loop_
_entity_poly.entity_id
_entity_poly.type
_entity_poly.pdbx_seq_one_letter_code
_entity_poly.pdbx_strand_id
1 'polypeptide(L)'
;MRSLTLLFRPLILAVALMLCVIPRLAQAQAQTQDQKLYLELWAEAEAFRSLASKNFLAALKNSSTPEANLTFAELGELLWLDQDNADDWSIFFRHSLVNFVATGSEVEFVYFQHPWADITLLTLWSRTPKDNRLRIVDTGILLNSVIRGAKVPFQIGRGWMQEKASAPVAIGQVNAKTTSQIVAAGMGQIPNPLASLNVEQAEAMVAGAALQWMEHQTSLLPLFVDETGVAHAMRIAWNRLLLAARKGQLADVLPPNTPIKELNAVDSALWASLEPVAYVEDGKNAVSIFASSHNPNIYATLAISDDNNKVKITHFDFYRFSDFLDKDAK
;
A
#
# COMPACT_ATOMS: atom_id res chain seq x y z
N MET A 1 -14.79 10.31 -38.68
CA MET A 1 -13.64 10.83 -37.90
C MET A 1 -13.92 12.28 -37.52
N ARG A 2 -13.85 12.63 -36.22
CA ARG A 2 -13.76 13.99 -35.60
C ARG A 2 -14.68 14.31 -34.40
N SER A 3 -15.55 13.41 -33.93
CA SER A 3 -16.44 13.72 -32.78
C SER A 3 -16.02 13.10 -31.43
N LEU A 4 -14.99 12.25 -31.40
CA LEU A 4 -14.60 11.46 -30.22
C LEU A 4 -13.54 12.14 -29.32
N THR A 5 -13.06 13.33 -29.70
CA THR A 5 -11.90 13.98 -29.05
C THR A 5 -12.26 15.15 -28.14
N LEU A 6 -13.53 15.54 -28.06
CA LEU A 6 -13.96 16.76 -27.37
C LEU A 6 -14.72 16.53 -26.05
N LEU A 7 -14.98 15.26 -25.67
CA LEU A 7 -15.62 14.91 -24.38
C LEU A 7 -14.67 14.21 -23.38
N PHE A 8 -13.43 13.87 -23.76
CA PHE A 8 -12.43 13.23 -22.88
C PHE A 8 -11.52 14.22 -22.12
N ARG A 9 -11.55 15.51 -22.47
CA ARG A 9 -10.72 16.55 -21.83
C ARG A 9 -11.17 17.04 -20.43
N PRO A 10 -12.46 17.00 -20.03
CA PRO A 10 -12.85 17.37 -18.66
C PRO A 10 -12.66 16.24 -17.62
N LEU A 11 -12.57 14.96 -18.03
CA LEU A 11 -12.28 13.84 -17.10
C LEU A 11 -10.82 13.84 -16.61
N ILE A 12 -9.90 14.28 -17.46
CA ILE A 12 -8.49 14.56 -17.13
C ILE A 12 -8.36 15.65 -16.03
N LEU A 13 -9.31 16.60 -15.97
CA LEU A 13 -9.36 17.67 -14.96
C LEU A 13 -9.87 17.20 -13.58
N ALA A 14 -10.60 16.08 -13.50
CA ALA A 14 -10.97 15.45 -12.24
C ALA A 14 -9.86 14.49 -11.73
N VAL A 15 -9.15 13.84 -12.66
CA VAL A 15 -7.93 13.06 -12.38
C VAL A 15 -6.79 13.95 -11.85
N ALA A 16 -6.79 15.24 -12.19
CA ALA A 16 -5.86 16.25 -11.68
C ALA A 16 -6.28 16.95 -10.37
N LEU A 17 -7.52 16.79 -9.88
CA LEU A 17 -7.98 17.50 -8.66
C LEU A 17 -7.87 16.65 -7.38
N MET A 18 -7.57 15.36 -7.51
CA MET A 18 -7.18 14.46 -6.43
C MET A 18 -5.84 13.78 -6.79
N LEU A 19 -4.80 14.48 -7.27
CA LEU A 19 -3.84 15.17 -6.41
C LEU A 19 -3.91 14.76 -4.92
N CYS A 20 -3.74 13.46 -4.69
CA CYS A 20 -3.20 12.91 -3.46
C CYS A 20 -2.00 13.77 -3.03
N VAL A 21 -2.18 14.45 -1.89
CA VAL A 21 -1.23 15.29 -1.16
C VAL A 21 0.19 14.74 -1.24
N ILE A 22 0.98 15.31 -2.14
CA ILE A 22 2.43 15.07 -2.32
C ILE A 22 3.17 15.96 -1.32
N PRO A 23 4.07 15.47 -0.47
CA PRO A 23 5.07 16.33 0.14
C PRO A 23 6.04 16.78 -0.95
N ARG A 24 5.77 17.97 -1.49
CA ARG A 24 6.60 18.67 -2.49
C ARG A 24 7.83 19.28 -1.81
N LEU A 25 8.83 18.51 -1.40
CA LEU A 25 10.08 19.14 -0.92
C LEU A 25 11.40 18.46 -1.32
N ALA A 26 11.41 17.34 -2.06
CA ALA A 26 12.67 16.71 -2.50
C ALA A 26 13.00 16.81 -4.01
N GLN A 27 12.12 17.36 -4.86
CA GLN A 27 12.25 17.25 -6.33
C GLN A 27 12.56 18.55 -7.08
N ALA A 28 13.11 19.58 -6.42
CA ALA A 28 13.40 20.85 -7.07
C ALA A 28 14.67 20.89 -7.96
N GLN A 29 15.33 19.75 -8.26
CA GLN A 29 16.63 19.77 -8.95
C GLN A 29 16.80 18.85 -10.17
N ALA A 30 15.77 18.11 -10.61
CA ALA A 30 15.79 17.41 -11.90
C ALA A 30 15.05 18.25 -12.96
N GLN A 31 15.81 19.10 -13.66
CA GLN A 31 15.32 20.10 -14.61
C GLN A 31 14.58 19.48 -15.80
N THR A 32 13.28 19.70 -15.86
CA THR A 32 12.39 19.85 -17.05
C THR A 32 12.25 18.72 -18.08
N GLN A 33 13.20 17.79 -18.24
CA GLN A 33 13.10 16.70 -19.21
C GLN A 33 12.48 15.42 -18.60
N ASP A 34 12.74 15.15 -17.31
CA ASP A 34 12.19 13.99 -16.61
C ASP A 34 10.84 14.24 -15.93
N GLN A 35 10.36 15.49 -15.85
CA GLN A 35 9.04 15.75 -15.27
C GLN A 35 7.93 15.12 -16.12
N LYS A 36 8.09 15.12 -17.46
CA LYS A 36 7.13 14.47 -18.35
C LYS A 36 7.14 12.95 -18.16
N LEU A 37 8.31 12.33 -18.10
CA LEU A 37 8.45 10.89 -17.88
C LEU A 37 7.93 10.49 -16.50
N TYR A 38 8.27 11.26 -15.47
CA TYR A 38 7.75 11.07 -14.11
C TYR A 38 6.23 11.08 -14.06
N LEU A 39 5.59 12.08 -14.68
CA LEU A 39 4.12 12.18 -14.72
C LEU A 39 3.49 11.04 -15.53
N GLU A 40 4.13 10.63 -16.63
CA GLU A 40 3.68 9.51 -17.46
C GLU A 40 3.77 8.18 -16.70
N LEU A 41 4.92 7.90 -16.08
CA LEU A 41 5.16 6.68 -15.30
C LEU A 41 4.26 6.63 -14.07
N TRP A 42 4.08 7.76 -13.38
CA TRP A 42 3.10 7.88 -12.29
C TRP A 42 1.69 7.52 -12.75
N ALA A 43 1.24 8.12 -13.85
CA ALA A 43 -0.11 7.94 -14.37
C ALA A 43 -0.35 6.49 -14.83
N GLU A 44 0.60 5.87 -15.53
CA GLU A 44 0.49 4.48 -15.98
C GLU A 44 0.55 3.50 -14.80
N ALA A 45 1.44 3.71 -13.83
CA ALA A 45 1.56 2.87 -12.64
C ALA A 45 0.32 2.94 -11.73
N GLU A 46 -0.21 4.14 -11.47
CA GLU A 46 -1.44 4.30 -10.68
C GLU A 46 -2.68 3.81 -11.43
N ALA A 47 -2.75 4.00 -12.76
CA ALA A 47 -3.82 3.44 -13.57
C ALA A 47 -3.80 1.90 -13.51
N PHE A 48 -2.61 1.29 -13.61
CA PHE A 48 -2.43 -0.14 -13.43
C PHE A 48 -2.86 -0.57 -12.02
N ARG A 49 -2.31 0.02 -10.95
CA ARG A 49 -2.65 -0.34 -9.57
C ARG A 49 -4.16 -0.22 -9.30
N SER A 50 -4.76 0.90 -9.68
CA SER A 50 -6.19 1.15 -9.43
C SER A 50 -7.11 0.23 -10.22
N LEU A 51 -6.73 -0.21 -11.41
CA LEU A 51 -7.49 -1.21 -12.16
C LEU A 51 -7.22 -2.60 -11.60
N ALA A 52 -5.97 -2.91 -11.28
CA ALA A 52 -5.54 -4.20 -10.75
C ALA A 52 -6.21 -4.50 -9.41
N SER A 53 -6.42 -3.50 -8.56
CA SER A 53 -7.11 -3.65 -7.28
C SER A 53 -8.59 -4.05 -7.40
N LYS A 54 -9.17 -3.93 -8.59
CA LYS A 54 -10.58 -4.23 -8.90
C LYS A 54 -10.71 -5.44 -9.83
N ASN A 55 -9.80 -5.56 -10.80
CA ASN A 55 -9.76 -6.61 -11.80
C ASN A 55 -8.33 -6.73 -12.35
N PHE A 56 -7.55 -7.60 -11.73
CA PHE A 56 -6.15 -7.83 -12.09
C PHE A 56 -5.96 -8.26 -13.56
N LEU A 57 -6.79 -9.18 -14.06
CA LEU A 57 -6.68 -9.68 -15.44
C LEU A 57 -6.92 -8.57 -16.48
N ALA A 58 -7.86 -7.68 -16.23
CA ALA A 58 -8.09 -6.51 -17.09
C ALA A 58 -6.92 -5.52 -17.04
N ALA A 59 -6.30 -5.35 -15.86
CA ALA A 59 -5.11 -4.50 -15.70
C ALA A 59 -3.91 -5.01 -16.49
N LEU A 60 -3.65 -6.32 -16.43
CA LEU A 60 -2.62 -6.99 -17.21
C LEU A 60 -2.86 -6.79 -18.71
N LYS A 61 -4.06 -7.12 -19.20
CA LYS A 61 -4.41 -6.95 -20.62
C LYS A 61 -4.13 -5.53 -21.16
N ASN A 62 -4.27 -4.52 -20.31
CA ASN A 62 -4.11 -3.12 -20.70
C ASN A 62 -2.68 -2.58 -20.56
N SER A 63 -1.90 -3.11 -19.62
CA SER A 63 -0.69 -2.43 -19.11
C SER A 63 0.57 -3.30 -19.14
N SER A 64 0.48 -4.58 -19.47
CA SER A 64 1.63 -5.50 -19.52
C SER A 64 1.75 -6.21 -20.87
N THR A 65 2.92 -6.80 -21.12
CA THR A 65 3.17 -7.69 -22.26
C THR A 65 2.70 -9.12 -21.97
N PRO A 66 2.50 -9.97 -23.02
CA PRO A 66 2.20 -11.38 -22.82
C PRO A 66 3.23 -12.11 -21.97
N GLU A 67 4.52 -11.80 -22.13
CA GLU A 67 5.61 -12.41 -21.38
C GLU A 67 5.52 -12.04 -19.89
N ALA A 68 5.31 -10.76 -19.58
CA ALA A 68 5.11 -10.30 -18.20
C ALA A 68 3.88 -10.96 -17.56
N ASN A 69 2.82 -11.22 -18.34
CA ASN A 69 1.63 -11.92 -17.82
C ASN A 69 1.94 -13.34 -17.37
N LEU A 70 2.85 -14.03 -18.06
CA LEU A 70 3.31 -15.38 -17.66
C LEU A 70 4.10 -15.29 -16.36
N THR A 71 5.03 -14.33 -16.24
CA THR A 71 5.78 -14.11 -15.00
C THR A 71 4.87 -13.78 -13.81
N PHE A 72 3.82 -12.99 -14.03
CA PHE A 72 2.80 -12.73 -12.99
C PHE A 72 2.03 -13.99 -12.58
N ALA A 73 1.73 -14.87 -13.53
CA ALA A 73 1.04 -16.13 -13.26
C ALA A 73 1.94 -17.08 -12.46
N GLU A 74 3.17 -17.28 -12.92
CA GLU A 74 4.20 -18.09 -12.24
C GLU A 74 4.47 -17.58 -10.83
N LEU A 75 4.65 -16.27 -10.67
CA LEU A 75 4.85 -15.66 -9.37
C LEU A 75 3.61 -15.82 -8.48
N GLY A 76 2.41 -15.74 -9.05
CA GLY A 76 1.16 -15.97 -8.33
C GLY A 76 1.06 -17.38 -7.76
N GLU A 77 1.40 -18.40 -8.55
CA GLU A 77 1.40 -19.80 -8.10
C GLU A 77 2.38 -20.07 -6.93
N LEU A 78 3.44 -19.25 -6.82
CA LEU A 78 4.43 -19.37 -5.75
C LEU A 78 4.06 -18.58 -4.49
N LEU A 79 3.32 -17.48 -4.64
CA LEU A 79 2.98 -16.57 -3.54
C LEU A 79 1.66 -16.92 -2.87
N TRP A 80 0.68 -17.37 -3.66
CA TRP A 80 -0.69 -17.56 -3.23
C TRP A 80 -0.94 -19.04 -2.94
N LEU A 81 -1.69 -19.33 -1.87
CA LEU A 81 -1.97 -20.71 -1.44
C LEU A 81 -3.08 -21.38 -2.25
N ASP A 82 -3.92 -20.59 -2.91
CA ASP A 82 -5.20 -21.01 -3.48
C ASP A 82 -5.18 -20.89 -5.02
N GLN A 83 -6.18 -21.46 -5.70
CA GLN A 83 -6.23 -21.44 -7.18
C GLN A 83 -6.67 -20.09 -7.77
N ASP A 84 -7.15 -19.15 -6.96
CA ASP A 84 -7.72 -17.87 -7.40
C ASP A 84 -6.69 -16.72 -7.39
N ASN A 85 -5.53 -16.95 -8.03
CA ASN A 85 -4.40 -16.01 -8.10
C ASN A 85 -4.77 -14.55 -8.45
N ALA A 86 -5.78 -14.37 -9.30
CA ALA A 86 -6.19 -13.03 -9.76
C ALA A 86 -6.86 -12.20 -8.65
N ASP A 87 -7.56 -12.84 -7.73
CA ASP A 87 -8.21 -12.17 -6.61
C ASP A 87 -7.18 -11.77 -5.56
N ASP A 88 -6.20 -12.63 -5.26
CA ASP A 88 -5.08 -12.30 -4.36
C ASP A 88 -4.23 -11.14 -4.87
N TRP A 89 -3.93 -11.12 -6.18
CA TRP A 89 -3.31 -9.94 -6.79
C TRP A 89 -4.17 -8.69 -6.64
N SER A 90 -5.49 -8.80 -6.80
CA SER A 90 -6.39 -7.66 -6.61
C SER A 90 -6.38 -7.16 -5.16
N ILE A 91 -6.31 -8.05 -4.17
CA ILE A 91 -6.17 -7.71 -2.75
C ILE A 91 -4.83 -7.01 -2.50
N PHE A 92 -3.74 -7.53 -3.07
CA PHE A 92 -2.41 -6.91 -3.00
C PHE A 92 -2.46 -5.46 -3.51
N PHE A 93 -2.91 -5.22 -4.74
CA PHE A 93 -2.88 -3.88 -5.32
C PHE A 93 -3.82 -2.87 -4.68
N ARG A 94 -4.85 -3.35 -3.96
CA ARG A 94 -5.79 -2.49 -3.23
C ARG A 94 -5.10 -1.62 -2.18
N HIS A 95 -4.05 -2.15 -1.56
CA HIS A 95 -3.36 -1.49 -0.46
C HIS A 95 -1.89 -1.17 -0.74
N SER A 96 -1.43 -1.38 -1.98
CA SER A 96 -0.05 -1.10 -2.37
C SER A 96 0.20 0.40 -2.58
N LEU A 97 1.36 0.87 -2.12
CA LEU A 97 1.92 2.18 -2.43
C LEU A 97 2.75 2.09 -3.71
N VAL A 98 2.64 3.09 -4.58
CA VAL A 98 3.45 3.20 -5.80
C VAL A 98 4.69 4.04 -5.50
N ASN A 99 5.88 3.43 -5.64
CA ASN A 99 7.16 4.12 -5.54
C ASN A 99 7.96 3.92 -6.83
N PHE A 100 8.64 4.96 -7.32
CA PHE A 100 9.54 4.86 -8.47
C PHE A 100 10.46 6.08 -8.52
N VAL A 101 11.52 5.97 -9.32
CA VAL A 101 12.35 7.10 -9.77
C VAL A 101 12.36 7.04 -11.29
N ALA A 102 12.00 8.13 -11.95
CA ALA A 102 12.12 8.23 -13.41
C ALA A 102 13.61 8.43 -13.75
N THR A 103 14.25 7.41 -14.31
CA THR A 103 15.68 7.42 -14.60
C THR A 103 16.01 7.81 -16.05
N GLY A 104 15.01 7.82 -16.93
CA GLY A 104 15.20 8.11 -18.35
C GLY A 104 15.84 6.96 -19.12
N SER A 105 15.85 5.76 -18.52
CA SER A 105 16.42 4.55 -19.12
C SER A 105 15.42 3.87 -20.07
N GLU A 106 15.90 2.93 -20.87
CA GLU A 106 15.03 2.14 -21.75
C GLU A 106 14.01 1.30 -20.97
N VAL A 107 14.37 0.95 -19.74
CA VAL A 107 13.53 0.25 -18.78
C VAL A 107 13.48 1.05 -17.49
N GLU A 108 12.27 1.33 -17.01
CA GLU A 108 11.98 2.03 -15.76
C GLU A 108 11.53 1.03 -14.69
N PHE A 109 11.86 1.28 -13.43
CA PHE A 109 11.49 0.41 -12.31
C PHE A 109 10.36 1.03 -11.51
N VAL A 110 9.27 0.29 -11.32
CA VAL A 110 8.14 0.69 -10.47
C VAL A 110 7.93 -0.35 -9.37
N TYR A 111 7.84 0.14 -8.14
CA TYR A 111 7.72 -0.64 -6.92
C TYR A 111 6.31 -0.49 -6.37
N PHE A 112 5.53 -1.56 -6.40
CA PHE A 112 4.25 -1.65 -5.71
C PHE A 112 4.47 -2.27 -4.33
N GLN A 113 4.66 -1.41 -3.33
CA GLN A 113 4.99 -1.78 -1.96
C GLN A 113 3.71 -2.08 -1.19
N HIS A 114 3.56 -3.29 -0.63
CA HIS A 114 2.44 -3.64 0.24
C HIS A 114 2.82 -3.40 1.71
N PRO A 115 2.36 -2.29 2.33
CA PRO A 115 2.91 -1.83 3.62
C PRO A 115 2.69 -2.80 4.78
N TRP A 116 1.56 -3.51 4.71
CA TRP A 116 1.03 -4.34 5.80
C TRP A 116 1.62 -5.74 5.81
N ALA A 117 1.97 -6.25 4.63
CA ALA A 117 2.66 -7.54 4.48
C ALA A 117 4.18 -7.36 4.44
N ASP A 118 4.67 -6.13 4.31
CA ASP A 118 6.09 -5.80 4.28
C ASP A 118 6.87 -6.44 3.11
N ILE A 119 6.18 -6.57 1.98
CA ILE A 119 6.70 -7.05 0.69
C ILE A 119 6.53 -5.98 -0.39
N THR A 120 7.28 -6.09 -1.49
CA THR A 120 7.18 -5.20 -2.65
C THR A 120 7.22 -6.01 -3.93
N LEU A 121 6.29 -5.71 -4.83
CA LEU A 121 6.36 -6.15 -6.22
C LEU A 121 7.17 -5.13 -7.02
N LEU A 122 8.30 -5.55 -7.56
CA LEU A 122 9.08 -4.81 -8.53
C LEU A 122 8.58 -5.12 -9.93
N THR A 123 8.28 -4.09 -10.72
CA THR A 123 7.89 -4.22 -12.12
C THR A 123 8.84 -3.42 -13.01
N LEU A 124 9.20 -3.97 -14.15
CA LEU A 124 10.02 -3.33 -15.16
C LEU A 124 9.10 -2.80 -16.25
N TRP A 125 9.24 -1.53 -16.61
CA TRP A 125 8.41 -0.86 -17.60
C TRP A 125 9.23 -0.41 -18.79
N SER A 126 8.81 -0.74 -20.00
CA SER A 126 9.47 -0.26 -21.22
C SER A 126 8.45 0.21 -22.24
N ARG A 127 8.88 1.11 -23.14
CA ARG A 127 8.00 1.59 -24.21
C ARG A 127 7.81 0.50 -25.25
N THR A 128 6.56 0.18 -25.56
CA THR A 128 6.32 -0.79 -26.64
C THR A 128 6.51 -0.13 -28.01
N PRO A 129 7.13 -0.81 -28.98
CA PRO A 129 7.29 -0.27 -30.34
C PRO A 129 5.96 0.02 -31.06
N LYS A 130 4.87 -0.63 -30.64
CA LYS A 130 3.57 -0.59 -31.32
C LYS A 130 2.80 0.71 -31.08
N ASP A 131 2.82 1.22 -29.85
CA ASP A 131 2.03 2.39 -29.43
C ASP A 131 2.83 3.41 -28.61
N ASN A 132 4.13 3.15 -28.41
CA ASN A 132 5.05 3.97 -27.62
C ASN A 132 4.62 4.19 -26.17
N ARG A 133 3.68 3.39 -25.65
CA ARG A 133 3.25 3.44 -24.24
C ARG A 133 4.19 2.60 -23.38
N LEU A 134 4.41 3.07 -22.15
CA LEU A 134 5.07 2.28 -21.11
C LEU A 134 4.17 1.09 -20.75
N ARG A 135 4.75 -0.11 -20.77
CA ARG A 135 4.10 -1.34 -20.32
C ARG A 135 5.03 -2.15 -19.47
N ILE A 136 4.46 -2.92 -18.55
CA ILE A 136 5.20 -3.90 -17.75
C ILE A 136 5.73 -4.99 -18.68
N VAL A 137 7.04 -5.20 -18.66
CA VAL A 137 7.75 -6.21 -19.45
C VAL A 137 8.29 -7.36 -18.60
N ASP A 138 8.44 -7.14 -17.29
CA ASP A 138 8.91 -8.15 -16.33
C ASP A 138 8.49 -7.78 -14.90
N THR A 139 8.51 -8.75 -13.99
CA THR A 139 8.14 -8.56 -12.59
C THR A 139 8.89 -9.50 -11.65
N GLY A 140 9.06 -9.07 -10.40
CA GLY A 140 9.63 -9.88 -9.32
C GLY A 140 9.12 -9.42 -7.96
N ILE A 141 9.17 -10.30 -6.96
CA ILE A 141 8.79 -9.98 -5.59
C ILE A 141 10.02 -9.83 -4.70
N LEU A 142 9.94 -8.92 -3.75
CA LEU A 142 11.01 -8.59 -2.83
C LEU A 142 10.47 -8.51 -1.41
N LEU A 143 11.28 -8.95 -0.45
CA LEU A 143 11.09 -8.59 0.95
C LEU A 143 11.50 -7.12 1.15
N ASN A 144 10.66 -6.31 1.81
CA ASN A 144 11.05 -4.92 2.07
C ASN A 144 12.25 -4.84 3.01
N SER A 145 12.49 -5.85 3.85
CA SER A 145 13.69 -5.94 4.69
C SER A 145 14.97 -5.90 3.85
N VAL A 146 14.99 -6.55 2.69
CA VAL A 146 16.12 -6.56 1.74
C VAL A 146 16.31 -5.18 1.10
N ILE A 147 15.20 -4.53 0.70
CA ILE A 147 15.23 -3.13 0.22
C ILE A 147 15.84 -2.21 1.29
N ARG A 148 15.54 -2.47 2.56
CA ARG A 148 16.12 -1.76 3.72
C ARG A 148 17.53 -2.20 4.11
N GLY A 149 18.15 -3.11 3.35
CA GLY A 149 19.54 -3.52 3.51
C GLY A 149 19.78 -4.80 4.32
N ALA A 150 18.74 -5.58 4.64
CA ALA A 150 18.91 -6.87 5.30
C ALA A 150 19.80 -7.81 4.46
N LYS A 151 20.62 -8.59 5.15
CA LYS A 151 21.53 -9.58 4.56
C LYS A 151 21.06 -10.98 4.91
N VAL A 152 21.55 -11.97 4.15
CA VAL A 152 21.29 -13.38 4.45
C VAL A 152 21.85 -13.75 5.84
N PRO A 153 21.14 -14.56 6.65
CA PRO A 153 19.79 -15.07 6.40
C PRO A 153 18.75 -13.93 6.48
N PHE A 154 17.87 -13.85 5.48
CA PHE A 154 16.86 -12.80 5.44
C PHE A 154 15.91 -12.94 6.63
N GLN A 155 15.65 -11.82 7.30
CA GLN A 155 14.68 -11.78 8.38
C GLN A 155 13.28 -12.01 7.80
N ILE A 156 12.66 -13.11 8.22
CA ILE A 156 11.26 -13.42 7.97
C ILE A 156 10.43 -12.75 9.08
N GLY A 157 9.27 -12.21 8.72
CA GLY A 157 8.40 -11.46 9.60
C GLY A 157 8.30 -9.99 9.21
N ARG A 158 7.15 -9.38 9.52
CA ARG A 158 6.84 -7.99 9.14
C ARG A 158 7.65 -7.00 9.97
N GLY A 159 8.46 -6.16 9.32
CA GLY A 159 9.41 -5.27 10.00
C GLY A 159 8.79 -4.33 11.02
N TRP A 160 7.58 -3.81 10.74
CA TRP A 160 6.86 -2.92 11.67
C TRP A 160 6.44 -3.59 12.98
N MET A 161 6.33 -4.93 13.02
CA MET A 161 6.02 -5.67 14.25
C MET A 161 7.25 -5.81 15.17
N GLN A 162 8.45 -5.52 14.67
CA GLN A 162 9.70 -5.64 15.41
C GLN A 162 10.12 -4.30 16.04
N GLU A 163 9.45 -3.21 15.69
CA GLU A 163 9.75 -1.87 16.17
C GLU A 163 9.23 -1.63 17.60
N LYS A 164 9.97 -0.85 18.38
CA LYS A 164 9.58 -0.45 19.76
C LYS A 164 8.71 0.81 19.76
N ALA A 165 7.77 0.90 18.82
CA ALA A 165 6.84 2.01 18.69
C ALA A 165 5.40 1.48 18.62
N SER A 166 4.41 2.35 18.84
CA SER A 166 3.01 1.98 18.60
C SER A 166 2.82 1.56 17.14
N ALA A 167 2.00 0.53 16.90
CA ALA A 167 1.75 -0.03 15.57
C ALA A 167 1.57 1.01 14.44
N PRO A 168 0.71 2.05 14.56
CA PRO A 168 0.54 3.04 13.48
C PRO A 168 1.82 3.81 13.14
N VAL A 169 2.62 4.15 14.14
CA VAL A 169 3.88 4.88 13.97
C VAL A 169 4.96 3.98 13.39
N ALA A 170 5.09 2.75 13.91
CA ALA A 170 6.04 1.76 13.42
C ALA A 170 5.82 1.48 11.92
N ILE A 171 4.56 1.29 11.52
CA ILE A 171 4.20 1.06 10.12
C ILE A 171 4.58 2.25 9.24
N GLY A 172 4.23 3.48 9.65
CA GLY A 172 4.59 4.69 8.92
C GLY A 172 6.10 4.82 8.72
N GLN A 173 6.88 4.69 9.80
CA GLN A 173 8.33 4.84 9.80
C GLN A 173 9.05 3.78 8.96
N VAL A 174 8.67 2.50 9.10
CA VAL A 174 9.29 1.40 8.34
C VAL A 174 9.04 1.57 6.84
N ASN A 175 7.82 1.96 6.45
CA ASN A 175 7.47 2.16 5.05
C ASN A 175 8.13 3.41 4.46
N ALA A 176 8.22 4.52 5.22
CA ALA A 176 8.98 5.71 4.82
C ALA A 176 10.47 5.40 4.62
N LYS A 177 11.06 4.55 5.47
CA LYS A 177 12.43 4.06 5.30
C LYS A 177 12.57 3.25 4.01
N THR A 178 11.64 2.33 3.71
CA THR A 178 11.64 1.57 2.45
C THR A 178 11.59 2.50 1.24
N THR A 179 10.64 3.45 1.20
CA THR A 179 10.52 4.45 0.11
C THR A 179 11.80 5.26 -0.05
N SER A 180 12.39 5.72 1.06
CA SER A 180 13.63 6.49 1.02
C SER A 180 14.81 5.69 0.43
N GLN A 181 14.90 4.39 0.72
CA GLN A 181 15.93 3.52 0.16
C GLN A 181 15.74 3.28 -1.35
N ILE A 182 14.50 3.08 -1.79
CA ILE A 182 14.16 2.97 -3.22
C ILE A 182 14.58 4.24 -3.96
N VAL A 183 14.21 5.40 -3.42
CA VAL A 183 14.52 6.70 -4.02
C VAL A 183 16.04 6.95 -4.06
N ALA A 184 16.75 6.69 -2.95
CA ALA A 184 18.20 6.84 -2.90
C ALA A 184 18.93 5.92 -3.89
N ALA A 185 18.48 4.66 -4.02
CA ALA A 185 19.05 3.71 -4.98
C ALA A 185 18.78 4.13 -6.43
N GLY A 186 17.55 4.55 -6.75
CA GLY A 186 17.18 5.02 -8.09
C GLY A 186 17.91 6.29 -8.52
N MET A 187 18.24 7.17 -7.58
CA MET A 187 19.07 8.36 -7.83
C MET A 187 20.59 8.07 -7.83
N GLY A 188 21.00 6.82 -7.65
CA GLY A 188 22.41 6.43 -7.59
C GLY A 188 23.16 6.94 -6.34
N GLN A 189 22.45 7.38 -5.31
CA GLN A 189 23.06 7.84 -4.05
C GLN A 189 23.60 6.68 -3.20
N ILE A 190 23.00 5.51 -3.36
CA ILE A 190 23.44 4.26 -2.75
C ILE A 190 23.46 3.16 -3.82
N PRO A 191 24.27 2.10 -3.64
CA PRO A 191 24.17 0.92 -4.49
C PRO A 191 22.75 0.33 -4.43
N ASN A 192 22.24 -0.12 -5.59
CA ASN A 192 20.97 -0.82 -5.63
C ASN A 192 21.06 -2.09 -4.76
N PRO A 193 20.26 -2.21 -3.68
CA PRO A 193 20.32 -3.37 -2.78
C PRO A 193 19.98 -4.68 -3.48
N LEU A 194 19.33 -4.60 -4.65
CA LEU A 194 18.91 -5.74 -5.46
C LEU A 194 20.02 -6.24 -6.40
N ALA A 195 20.99 -5.38 -6.74
CA ALA A 195 22.04 -5.72 -7.70
C ALA A 195 23.02 -6.80 -7.19
N SER A 196 23.04 -7.07 -5.88
CA SER A 196 23.90 -8.09 -5.26
C SER A 196 23.24 -9.45 -5.09
N LEU A 197 22.00 -9.62 -5.54
CA LEU A 197 21.24 -10.84 -5.31
C LEU A 197 21.59 -11.91 -6.34
N ASN A 198 21.99 -13.09 -5.87
CA ASN A 198 22.13 -14.27 -6.72
C ASN A 198 20.78 -15.00 -6.89
N VAL A 199 20.74 -16.03 -7.74
CA VAL A 199 19.51 -16.79 -8.05
C VAL A 199 18.89 -17.40 -6.79
N GLU A 200 19.69 -18.05 -5.95
CA GLU A 200 19.22 -18.68 -4.70
C GLU A 200 18.60 -17.65 -3.74
N GLN A 201 19.19 -16.46 -3.65
CA GLN A 201 18.68 -15.35 -2.87
C GLN A 201 17.38 -14.81 -3.46
N ALA A 202 17.24 -14.76 -4.79
CA ALA A 202 16.00 -14.39 -5.45
C ALA A 202 14.87 -15.37 -5.17
N GLU A 203 15.13 -16.67 -5.26
CA GLU A 203 14.16 -17.71 -4.89
C GLU A 203 13.77 -17.64 -3.41
N ALA A 204 14.76 -17.44 -2.52
CA ALA A 204 14.51 -17.28 -1.09
C ALA A 204 13.62 -16.05 -0.77
N MET A 205 13.71 -14.98 -1.56
CA MET A 205 12.80 -13.83 -1.41
C MET A 205 11.37 -14.17 -1.77
N VAL A 206 11.13 -14.98 -2.81
CA VAL A 206 9.78 -15.41 -3.18
C VAL A 206 9.15 -16.21 -2.04
N ALA A 207 9.88 -17.21 -1.52
CA ALA A 207 9.42 -18.02 -0.39
C ALA A 207 9.18 -17.16 0.87
N GLY A 208 10.09 -16.23 1.18
CA GLY A 208 9.93 -15.31 2.30
C GLY A 208 8.71 -14.38 2.13
N ALA A 209 8.45 -13.90 0.92
CA ALA A 209 7.33 -13.02 0.62
C ALA A 209 6.00 -13.76 0.76
N ALA A 210 5.94 -15.02 0.31
CA ALA A 210 4.79 -15.88 0.53
C ALA A 210 4.50 -16.06 2.03
N LEU A 211 5.54 -16.32 2.85
CA LEU A 211 5.39 -16.44 4.30
C LEU A 211 4.88 -15.14 4.96
N GLN A 212 5.43 -13.98 4.58
CA GLN A 212 4.97 -12.70 5.10
C GLN A 212 3.53 -12.37 4.67
N TRP A 213 3.14 -12.77 3.46
CA TRP A 213 1.75 -12.65 3.00
C TRP A 213 0.82 -13.52 3.84
N MET A 214 1.18 -14.79 4.06
CA MET A 214 0.42 -15.70 4.93
C MET A 214 0.28 -15.16 6.35
N GLU A 215 1.35 -14.62 6.95
CA GLU A 215 1.30 -13.97 8.26
C GLU A 215 0.35 -12.76 8.28
N HIS A 216 0.38 -11.95 7.21
CA HIS A 216 -0.54 -10.83 7.06
C HIS A 216 -1.99 -11.29 7.02
N GLN A 217 -2.34 -12.26 6.18
CA GLN A 217 -3.69 -12.82 6.08
C GLN A 217 -4.14 -13.44 7.42
N THR A 218 -3.28 -14.25 8.02
CA THR A 218 -3.56 -14.92 9.29
C THR A 218 -3.84 -13.91 10.41
N SER A 219 -3.11 -12.79 10.44
CA SER A 219 -3.35 -11.75 11.45
C SER A 219 -4.73 -11.10 11.37
N LEU A 220 -5.40 -11.17 10.22
CA LEU A 220 -6.72 -10.59 10.01
C LEU A 220 -7.87 -11.57 10.26
N LEU A 221 -7.63 -12.88 10.18
CA LEU A 221 -8.65 -13.92 10.33
C LEU A 221 -9.57 -13.73 11.55
N PRO A 222 -9.08 -13.35 12.76
CA PRO A 222 -9.95 -13.17 13.91
C PRO A 222 -11.06 -12.13 13.69
N LEU A 223 -10.82 -11.13 12.83
CA LEU A 223 -11.80 -10.11 12.47
C LEU A 223 -12.88 -10.61 11.51
N PHE A 224 -12.68 -11.73 10.82
CA PHE A 224 -13.63 -12.25 9.82
C PHE A 224 -14.37 -13.51 10.27
N VAL A 225 -13.81 -14.27 11.22
CA VAL A 225 -14.47 -15.45 11.77
C VAL A 225 -15.42 -15.05 12.91
N ASP A 226 -16.57 -15.72 13.02
CA ASP A 226 -17.58 -15.51 14.08
C ASP A 226 -17.10 -16.07 15.43
N GLU A 227 -15.95 -15.57 15.90
CA GLU A 227 -15.38 -15.86 17.20
C GLU A 227 -15.93 -14.90 18.26
N THR A 228 -16.00 -15.37 19.50
CA THR A 228 -16.30 -14.53 20.68
C THR A 228 -14.99 -13.93 21.23
N GLY A 229 -15.06 -12.88 22.04
CA GLY A 229 -13.87 -12.26 22.67
C GLY A 229 -13.47 -10.90 22.09
N VAL A 230 -12.18 -10.56 22.16
CA VAL A 230 -11.69 -9.20 21.87
C VAL A 230 -11.84 -8.84 20.39
N ALA A 231 -11.67 -9.78 19.46
CA ALA A 231 -11.91 -9.54 18.04
C ALA A 231 -13.38 -9.20 17.73
N HIS A 232 -14.33 -9.85 18.42
CA HIS A 232 -15.76 -9.50 18.33
C HIS A 232 -16.04 -8.10 18.89
N ALA A 233 -15.44 -7.77 20.04
CA ALA A 233 -15.49 -6.44 20.61
C ALA A 233 -14.95 -5.37 19.64
N MET A 234 -13.85 -5.65 18.95
CA MET A 234 -13.27 -4.79 17.91
C MET A 234 -14.26 -4.54 16.77
N ARG A 235 -14.89 -5.60 16.23
CA ARG A 235 -15.93 -5.47 15.20
C ARG A 235 -17.10 -4.58 15.66
N ILE A 236 -17.59 -4.78 16.89
CA ILE A 236 -18.67 -3.95 17.46
C ILE A 236 -18.22 -2.50 17.56
N ALA A 237 -17.02 -2.24 18.08
CA ALA A 237 -16.47 -0.90 18.22
C ALA A 237 -16.34 -0.19 16.85
N TRP A 238 -15.82 -0.89 15.85
CA TRP A 238 -15.71 -0.38 14.48
C TRP A 238 -17.08 -0.05 13.88
N ASN A 239 -18.06 -0.94 14.00
CA ASN A 239 -19.42 -0.69 13.49
C ASN A 239 -20.09 0.50 14.19
N ARG A 240 -19.91 0.63 15.52
CA ARG A 240 -20.42 1.79 16.27
C ARG A 240 -19.77 3.08 15.81
N LEU A 241 -18.46 3.07 15.58
CA LEU A 241 -17.71 4.22 15.08
C LEU A 241 -18.22 4.64 13.70
N LEU A 242 -18.35 3.71 12.74
CA LEU A 242 -18.83 4.01 11.39
C LEU A 242 -20.27 4.58 11.40
N LEU A 243 -21.14 4.05 12.25
CA LEU A 243 -22.51 4.57 12.41
C LEU A 243 -22.50 5.98 13.00
N ALA A 244 -21.64 6.24 13.99
CA ALA A 244 -21.49 7.56 14.59
C ALA A 244 -20.92 8.58 13.60
N ALA A 245 -19.91 8.20 12.80
CA ALA A 245 -19.34 9.02 11.74
C ALA A 245 -20.41 9.48 10.74
N ARG A 246 -21.25 8.55 10.26
CA ARG A 246 -22.35 8.85 9.32
C ARG A 246 -23.41 9.78 9.89
N LYS A 247 -23.56 9.82 11.22
CA LYS A 247 -24.55 10.67 11.91
C LYS A 247 -23.96 11.96 12.47
N GLY A 248 -22.65 12.19 12.32
CA GLY A 248 -21.95 13.31 12.97
C GLY A 248 -21.89 13.19 14.50
N GLN A 249 -22.04 11.98 15.05
CA GLN A 249 -22.15 11.67 16.48
C GLN A 249 -20.86 11.07 17.06
N LEU A 250 -19.70 11.34 16.45
CA LEU A 250 -18.42 10.77 16.89
C LEU A 250 -18.07 11.08 18.35
N ALA A 251 -18.52 12.22 18.89
CA ALA A 251 -18.33 12.59 20.28
C ALA A 251 -18.97 11.61 21.29
N ASP A 252 -19.98 10.85 20.88
CA ASP A 252 -20.68 9.89 21.75
C ASP A 252 -19.93 8.56 21.89
N VAL A 253 -18.93 8.32 21.04
CA VAL A 253 -18.26 7.01 20.91
C VAL A 253 -16.75 7.13 21.14
N LEU A 254 -16.14 8.25 20.79
CA LEU A 254 -14.70 8.47 20.89
C LEU A 254 -14.25 9.04 22.24
N PRO A 255 -12.99 8.81 22.65
CA PRO A 255 -12.43 9.37 23.88
C PRO A 255 -12.53 10.91 23.97
N PRO A 256 -12.57 11.45 25.20
CA PRO A 256 -12.33 12.88 25.41
C PRO A 256 -10.94 13.27 24.85
N ASN A 257 -10.87 14.39 24.14
CA ASN A 257 -9.69 14.94 23.42
C ASN A 257 -9.45 14.41 21.99
N THR A 258 -10.28 13.53 21.46
CA THR A 258 -10.23 13.19 20.04
C THR A 258 -10.64 14.40 19.17
N PRO A 259 -9.98 14.67 18.03
CA PRO A 259 -10.30 15.80 17.14
C PRO A 259 -11.62 15.58 16.38
N ILE A 260 -12.75 15.65 17.09
CA ILE A 260 -14.08 15.33 16.56
C ILE A 260 -14.45 16.17 15.34
N LYS A 261 -14.07 17.45 15.34
CA LYS A 261 -14.41 18.38 14.25
C LYS A 261 -13.72 17.95 12.95
N GLU A 262 -12.45 17.60 13.03
CA GLU A 262 -11.62 17.14 11.93
C GLU A 262 -12.13 15.79 11.41
N LEU A 263 -12.44 14.85 12.31
CA LEU A 263 -12.97 13.54 11.94
C LEU A 263 -14.36 13.60 11.30
N ASN A 264 -15.24 14.49 11.78
CA ASN A 264 -16.55 14.74 11.15
C ASN A 264 -16.43 15.41 9.78
N ALA A 265 -15.32 16.08 9.49
CA ALA A 265 -15.06 16.69 8.18
C ALA A 265 -14.47 15.71 7.16
N VAL A 266 -14.10 14.49 7.58
CA VAL A 266 -13.60 13.45 6.67
C VAL A 266 -14.70 13.03 5.69
N ASP A 267 -14.34 12.95 4.41
CA ASP A 267 -15.25 12.52 3.35
C ASP A 267 -15.83 11.12 3.64
N SER A 268 -17.14 10.99 3.49
CA SER A 268 -17.87 9.72 3.55
C SER A 268 -17.31 8.63 2.63
N ALA A 269 -16.76 9.01 1.47
CA ALA A 269 -16.13 8.09 0.53
C ALA A 269 -14.83 7.51 1.06
N LEU A 270 -14.10 8.29 1.88
CA LEU A 270 -12.92 7.78 2.59
C LEU A 270 -13.36 6.77 3.66
N TRP A 271 -14.33 7.12 4.50
CA TRP A 271 -14.90 6.20 5.51
C TRP A 271 -15.39 4.88 4.91
N ALA A 272 -16.06 4.93 3.77
CA ALA A 272 -16.59 3.74 3.10
C ALA A 272 -15.51 2.86 2.46
N SER A 273 -14.30 3.39 2.25
CA SER A 273 -13.17 2.68 1.64
C SER A 273 -12.23 2.01 2.64
N LEU A 274 -12.48 2.16 3.95
CA LEU A 274 -11.60 1.64 4.99
C LEU A 274 -11.81 0.14 5.20
N GLU A 275 -10.75 -0.62 4.94
CA GLU A 275 -10.71 -2.08 5.04
C GLU A 275 -9.65 -2.52 6.06
N PRO A 276 -9.91 -3.52 6.91
CA PRO A 276 -8.94 -3.96 7.91
C PRO A 276 -7.71 -4.58 7.23
N VAL A 277 -6.52 -4.13 7.63
CA VAL A 277 -5.23 -4.54 7.05
C VAL A 277 -4.22 -5.02 8.09
N ALA A 278 -4.46 -4.75 9.38
CA ALA A 278 -3.75 -5.40 10.46
C ALA A 278 -4.63 -5.48 11.71
N TYR A 279 -4.40 -6.52 12.50
CA TYR A 279 -4.99 -6.70 13.83
C TYR A 279 -3.93 -7.29 14.76
N VAL A 280 -3.85 -6.71 15.96
CA VAL A 280 -2.94 -7.14 17.04
C VAL A 280 -3.72 -7.13 18.34
N GLU A 281 -3.62 -8.22 19.10
CA GLU A 281 -4.27 -8.40 20.38
C GLU A 281 -3.23 -8.69 21.47
N ASP A 282 -3.40 -8.06 22.63
CA ASP A 282 -2.59 -8.28 23.83
C ASP A 282 -3.49 -8.27 25.07
N GLY A 283 -3.86 -9.47 25.51
CA GLY A 283 -4.74 -9.69 26.66
C GLY A 283 -6.11 -9.05 26.45
N LYS A 284 -6.39 -7.96 27.18
CA LYS A 284 -7.66 -7.21 27.09
C LYS A 284 -7.63 -6.06 26.10
N ASN A 285 -6.50 -5.81 25.44
CA ASN A 285 -6.33 -4.70 24.52
C ASN A 285 -6.20 -5.21 23.10
N ALA A 286 -6.72 -4.45 22.14
CA ALA A 286 -6.51 -4.74 20.74
C ALA A 286 -6.38 -3.47 19.91
N VAL A 287 -5.62 -3.58 18.84
CA VAL A 287 -5.44 -2.54 17.82
C VAL A 287 -5.80 -3.14 16.47
N SER A 288 -6.68 -2.44 15.75
CA SER A 288 -6.97 -2.74 14.35
C SER A 288 -6.63 -1.53 13.49
N ILE A 289 -6.02 -1.80 12.35
CA ILE A 289 -5.64 -0.79 11.37
C ILE A 289 -6.45 -1.02 10.11
N PHE A 290 -6.96 0.07 9.55
CA PHE A 290 -7.79 0.08 8.36
C PHE A 290 -7.15 0.94 7.29
N ALA A 291 -6.91 0.42 6.10
CA ALA A 291 -6.38 1.20 4.98
C ALA A 291 -7.50 1.60 4.03
N SER A 292 -7.35 2.75 3.37
CA SER A 292 -8.28 3.15 2.30
C SER A 292 -7.95 2.42 1.01
N SER A 293 -8.90 1.65 0.47
CA SER A 293 -8.79 1.03 -0.84
C SER A 293 -8.85 2.03 -2.01
N HIS A 294 -9.32 3.25 -1.75
CA HIS A 294 -9.30 4.36 -2.71
C HIS A 294 -7.99 5.14 -2.67
N ASN A 295 -7.40 5.32 -1.49
CA ASN A 295 -6.15 6.05 -1.31
C ASN A 295 -5.21 5.30 -0.34
N PRO A 296 -4.31 4.43 -0.85
CA PRO A 296 -3.45 3.59 -0.02
C PRO A 296 -2.45 4.40 0.82
N ASN A 297 -2.27 5.70 0.56
CA ASN A 297 -1.48 6.60 1.42
C ASN A 297 -2.13 6.82 2.79
N ILE A 298 -3.45 6.61 2.92
CA ILE A 298 -4.22 6.90 4.13
C ILE A 298 -4.63 5.61 4.84
N TYR A 299 -4.43 5.59 6.16
CA TYR A 299 -4.94 4.54 7.03
C TYR A 299 -5.50 5.13 8.33
N ALA A 300 -6.39 4.38 8.97
CA ALA A 300 -6.96 4.69 10.26
C ALA A 300 -6.55 3.63 11.28
N THR A 301 -6.44 4.01 12.55
CA THR A 301 -6.17 3.07 13.64
C THR A 301 -7.27 3.16 14.66
N LEU A 302 -7.80 2.01 15.08
CA LEU A 302 -8.73 1.87 16.19
C LEU A 302 -8.09 1.03 17.28
N ALA A 303 -7.98 1.56 18.49
CA ALA A 303 -7.58 0.80 19.66
C ALA A 303 -8.77 0.66 20.63
N ILE A 304 -8.90 -0.53 21.21
CA ILE A 304 -9.88 -0.82 22.24
C ILE A 304 -9.23 -1.42 23.47
N SER A 305 -9.94 -1.31 24.59
CA SER A 305 -9.72 -2.10 25.79
C SER A 305 -11.05 -2.75 26.18
N ASP A 306 -11.05 -4.05 26.42
CA ASP A 306 -12.21 -4.80 26.91
C ASP A 306 -12.03 -5.11 28.39
N ASP A 307 -12.73 -4.38 29.26
CA ASP A 307 -12.77 -4.67 30.68
C ASP A 307 -14.13 -5.23 31.09
N ASN A 308 -14.18 -6.55 31.29
CA ASN A 308 -15.35 -7.28 31.78
C ASN A 308 -16.63 -7.03 30.95
N ASN A 309 -16.56 -7.26 29.63
CA ASN A 309 -17.64 -7.07 28.65
C ASN A 309 -18.04 -5.60 28.42
N LYS A 310 -17.21 -4.64 28.83
CA LYS A 310 -17.36 -3.24 28.48
C LYS A 310 -16.22 -2.82 27.56
N VAL A 311 -16.50 -2.88 26.27
CA VAL A 311 -15.61 -2.40 25.22
C VAL A 311 -15.52 -0.89 25.27
N LYS A 312 -14.30 -0.37 25.45
CA LYS A 312 -13.99 1.05 25.40
C LYS A 312 -13.05 1.32 24.24
N ILE A 313 -13.43 2.24 23.34
CA ILE A 313 -12.48 2.80 22.38
C ILE A 313 -11.49 3.67 23.16
N THR A 314 -10.21 3.36 23.04
CA THR A 314 -9.12 4.09 23.71
C THR A 314 -8.39 5.03 22.78
N HIS A 315 -8.39 4.75 21.48
CA HIS A 315 -7.79 5.59 20.46
C HIS A 315 -8.50 5.44 19.12
N PHE A 316 -8.66 6.54 18.40
CA PHE A 316 -8.98 6.51 16.98
C PHE A 316 -8.34 7.71 16.28
N ASP A 317 -7.60 7.47 15.20
CA ASP A 317 -7.06 8.54 14.37
C ASP A 317 -6.73 8.08 12.94
N PHE A 318 -6.58 9.04 12.04
CA PHE A 318 -6.06 8.85 10.68
C PHE A 318 -4.58 9.20 10.61
N TYR A 319 -3.87 8.50 9.73
CA TYR A 319 -2.46 8.68 9.45
C TYR A 319 -2.24 8.67 7.94
N ARG A 320 -1.12 9.26 7.51
CA ARG A 320 -0.69 9.22 6.11
C ARG A 320 0.77 8.81 6.01
N PHE A 321 1.10 7.92 5.07
CA PHE A 321 2.50 7.51 4.87
C PHE A 321 3.39 8.69 4.46
N SER A 322 2.84 9.62 3.68
CA SER A 322 3.51 10.88 3.30
C SER A 322 4.05 11.67 4.49
N ASP A 323 3.34 11.66 5.61
CA ASP A 323 3.70 12.48 6.78
C ASP A 323 4.96 11.91 7.47
N PHE A 324 5.29 10.63 7.24
CA PHE A 324 6.51 10.01 7.76
C PHE A 324 7.74 10.22 6.86
N LEU A 325 7.54 10.75 5.64
CA LEU A 325 8.65 11.09 4.73
C LEU A 325 9.21 12.49 5.04
N ASP A 326 8.38 13.40 5.53
CA ASP A 326 8.80 14.74 5.93
C ASP A 326 9.41 14.72 7.33
N LYS A 327 10.72 14.98 7.43
CA LYS A 327 11.44 15.10 8.72
C LYS A 327 10.93 16.22 9.62
N ASP A 328 10.09 17.12 9.07
CA ASP A 328 9.51 18.27 9.74
C ASP A 328 8.02 18.12 10.08
N ALA A 329 7.39 16.98 9.78
CA ALA A 329 6.01 16.70 10.18
C ALA A 329 5.95 16.44 11.70
N LYS A 330 5.72 17.53 12.44
CA LYS A 330 5.40 17.56 13.87
C LYS A 330 3.90 17.71 14.08
#